data_AF-A0A166GDW3-F1
#
_entry.id   AF-A0A166GDW3-F1
#
_cell.length_a   1.000
_cell.length_b   1.000
_cell.length_c   1.000
_cell.angle_alpha   90.00
_cell.angle_beta   90.00
_cell.angle_gamma   90.00
#
_symmetry.space_group_name_H-M   'P 1'
#
loop_
_entity.id
_entity.type
_entity.pdbx_description
1 polymer ?
#
loop_
_entity_poly.entity_id
_entity_poly.type
_entity_poly.pdbx_seq_one_letter_code
_entity_poly.pdbx_strand_id
1 'polypeptide(L)' 'MKINVGDKVRYEDTYAIGIKIVSAGVGKVLELKPDTYGKSKKQIAVIKQRGREPFEMFTSGLQAIDR' A
#
# COMPACT_ATOMS: atom_id res chain seq x y z
N MET A 1 -13.93 0.99 -2.71
CA MET A 1 -13.46 1.93 -3.76
C MET A 1 -12.25 1.35 -4.45
N LYS A 2 -12.08 1.58 -5.76
CA LYS A 2 -10.87 1.17 -6.50
C LYS A 2 -9.76 2.18 -6.22
N ILE A 3 -8.60 1.69 -5.77
CA ILE A 3 -7.37 2.48 -5.55
C ILE A 3 -6.75 2.77 -6.92
N ASN A 4 -6.35 4.01 -7.17
CA ASN A 4 -5.63 4.43 -8.38
C ASN A 4 -4.26 5.02 -8.05
N VAL A 5 -3.41 5.14 -9.07
CA VAL A 5 -2.17 5.90 -8.96
C VAL A 5 -2.49 7.38 -8.72
N GLY A 6 -1.81 8.00 -7.76
CA GLY A 6 -2.08 9.37 -7.34
C GLY A 6 -2.92 9.46 -6.06
N ASP A 7 -3.75 8.44 -5.78
CA ASP A 7 -4.64 8.46 -4.62
C ASP A 7 -3.85 8.57 -3.31
N LYS A 8 -4.42 9.32 -2.37
CA LYS A 8 -3.99 9.35 -0.98
C LYS A 8 -4.67 8.20 -0.24
N VAL A 9 -3.88 7.37 0.42
CA VAL A 9 -4.34 6.14 1.06
C VAL A 9 -3.90 6.09 2.52
N ARG A 10 -4.78 5.59 3.37
CA ARG A 10 -4.48 5.20 4.75
C ARG A 10 -4.21 3.70 4.81
N TYR A 11 -3.28 3.30 5.66
CA TYR A 11 -2.93 1.91 5.95
C TYR A 11 -2.66 1.72 7.45
N GLU A 12 -2.84 0.50 7.92
CA GLU A 12 -2.61 0.11 9.31
C GLU A 12 -1.18 -0.38 9.54
N ASP A 13 -0.83 -0.65 10.81
CA ASP A 13 0.46 -1.24 11.16
C ASP A 13 0.62 -2.58 10.43
N THR A 14 1.70 -2.72 9.68
CA THR A 14 2.02 -3.95 8.98
C THR A 14 3.14 -4.68 9.72
N TYR A 15 2.93 -5.97 9.95
CA TYR A 15 3.86 -6.85 10.64
C TYR A 15 4.33 -7.96 9.72
N ALA A 16 5.61 -8.30 9.78
CA ALA A 16 6.16 -9.51 9.18
C ALA A 16 6.86 -10.32 10.29
N ILE A 17 6.48 -11.59 10.42
CA ILE A 17 7.06 -12.51 11.43
C ILE A 17 7.01 -11.90 12.85
N GLY A 18 5.90 -11.23 13.19
CA GLY A 18 5.71 -10.56 14.49
C GLY A 18 6.44 -9.22 14.66
N ILE A 19 7.27 -8.80 13.70
CA ILE A 19 8.00 -7.53 13.74
C ILE A 19 7.23 -6.48 12.94
N LYS A 20 7.00 -5.31 13.54
CA LYS A 20 6.39 -4.16 12.85
C LYS A 20 7.35 -3.64 11.78
N ILE A 21 6.98 -3.76 10.51
CA ILE A 21 7.78 -3.33 9.36
C ILE A 21 7.31 -1.99 8.81
N VAL A 22 6.02 -1.69 8.92
CA VAL A 22 5.44 -0.41 8.49
C VAL A 22 4.51 0.09 9.59
N SER A 23 4.71 1.33 10.01
CA SER A 23 3.82 1.99 10.96
C SER A 23 2.57 2.48 10.25
N ALA A 24 1.40 2.37 10.87
CA ALA A 24 0.15 2.92 10.38
C ALA A 24 0.33 4.39 9.99
N GLY A 25 -0.30 4.79 8.89
CA GLY A 25 -0.07 6.11 8.35
C GLY A 25 -0.86 6.41 7.10
N VAL A 26 -0.44 7.49 6.46
CA VAL A 26 -1.01 7.99 5.21
C VAL A 26 0.11 8.18 4.21
N GLY A 27 -0.12 7.69 2.99
CA GLY A 27 0.82 7.79 1.89
C GLY A 27 0.12 8.07 0.57
N LYS A 28 0.92 8.26 -0.48
CA LYS A 28 0.43 8.43 -1.86
C LYS A 28 0.79 7.20 -2.68
N VAL A 29 -0.15 6.71 -3.47
CA VAL A 29 0.08 5.62 -4.42
C VAL A 29 0.90 6.14 -5.58
N LEU A 30 2.09 5.57 -5.76
CA LEU A 30 2.99 5.88 -6.88
C LEU A 30 2.78 4.95 -8.07
N GLU A 31 2.49 3.68 -7.81
CA GLU A 31 2.38 2.66 -8.85
C GLU A 31 1.41 1.56 -8.40
N LEU A 32 0.77 0.89 -9.36
CA LEU A 32 -0.03 -0.31 -9.16
C LEU A 32 0.53 -1.44 -10.02
N LYS A 33 0.96 -2.52 -9.37
CA LYS A 33 1.53 -3.71 -9.98
C LYS A 33 0.58 -4.90 -9.81
N PRO A 34 0.55 -5.85 -10.74
CA PRO A 34 -0.08 -7.14 -10.48
C PRO A 34 0.66 -7.89 -9.37
N ASP A 35 -0.08 -8.69 -8.59
CA ASP A 35 0.53 -9.63 -7.64
C ASP A 35 1.42 -10.64 -8.40
N THR A 36 2.74 -10.52 -8.22
CA THR A 36 3.74 -11.42 -8.80
C THR A 36 3.96 -12.69 -7.99
N TYR A 37 3.42 -12.77 -6.77
CA TYR A 37 3.69 -13.87 -5.83
C TYR A 37 2.58 -14.93 -5.79
N GLY A 38 1.34 -14.58 -6.11
CA GLY A 38 0.20 -15.50 -6.13
C GLY A 38 -0.49 -15.53 -7.48
N LYS A 39 -1.09 -16.67 -7.85
CA LYS A 39 -2.05 -16.83 -8.96
C LYS A 39 -3.36 -16.04 -8.72
N SER A 40 -3.30 -14.92 -8.01
CA SER A 40 -4.43 -14.15 -7.53
C SER A 40 -4.54 -12.86 -8.34
N LYS A 41 -5.77 -12.44 -8.68
CA LYS A 41 -6.01 -11.17 -9.40
C LYS A 41 -5.84 -9.94 -8.49
N LYS A 42 -5.02 -10.04 -7.44
CA LYS A 42 -4.77 -8.96 -6.49
C LYS A 42 -3.77 -7.97 -7.09
N GLN A 43 -3.84 -6.73 -6.61
CA GLN A 43 -2.92 -5.67 -7.01
C GLN A 43 -2.09 -5.25 -5.81
N ILE A 44 -0.83 -4.92 -6.08
CA ILE A 44 0.12 -4.36 -5.14
C ILE A 44 0.29 -2.89 -5.48
N ALA A 45 0.15 -2.03 -4.48
CA ALA A 45 0.45 -0.60 -4.61
C ALA A 45 1.85 -0.31 -4.07
N VAL A 46 2.60 0.53 -4.79
CA VAL A 46 3.80 1.17 -4.27
C VAL A 46 3.38 2.47 -3.59
N ILE A 47 3.66 2.61 -2.30
CA ILE A 47 3.19 3.72 -1.47
C ILE A 47 4.39 4.54 -1.00
N LYS A 48 4.31 5.86 -1.20
CA LYS A 48 5.28 6.80 -0.63
C LYS A 48 4.68 7.55 0.55
N GLN A 49 5.29 7.38 1.71
CA GLN A 49 5.07 8.22 2.88
C GLN A 49 6.11 9.35 2.90
N ARG A 50 5.72 10.52 3.41
CA ARG A 50 6.66 11.64 3.59
C ARG A 50 7.79 11.23 4.52
N GLY A 51 9.04 11.37 4.06
CA GLY A 51 10.24 11.08 4.85
C GLY A 51 10.58 9.60 5.02
N ARG A 52 9.90 8.68 4.31
CA ARG A 52 10.25 7.25 4.29
C ARG A 52 10.45 6.76 2.86
N GLU A 53 11.22 5.69 2.69
CA GLU A 53 11.34 5.00 1.41
C GLU A 53 9.98 4.46 0.94
N PRO A 54 9.74 4.39 -0.38
CA PRO A 54 8.54 3.74 -0.88
C PRO A 54 8.50 2.26 -0.45
N PHE A 55 7.31 1.74 -0.20
CA PHE A 55 7.12 0.34 0.13
C PHE A 55 5.93 -0.24 -0.62
N GLU A 56 5.92 -1.56 -0.76
CA GLU A 56 4.88 -2.31 -1.46
C GLU A 56 3.84 -2.85 -0.48
N MET A 57 2.56 -2.71 -0.82
CA MET A 57 1.45 -3.23 -0.01
C MET A 57 0.27 -3.63 -0.90
N PHE A 58 -0.43 -4.70 -0.54
CA PHE A 58 -1.65 -5.08 -1.27
C PHE A 58 -2.71 -4.00 -1.17
N THR A 59 -3.40 -3.72 -2.29
CA THR A 59 -4.49 -2.73 -2.33
C THR A 59 -5.65 -3.08 -1.39
N SER A 60 -5.80 -4.35 -0.99
CA SER A 60 -6.77 -4.79 0.01
C SER A 60 -6.49 -4.28 1.43
N GLY A 61 -5.23 -3.92 1.74
CA GLY A 61 -4.83 -3.34 3.02
C GLY A 61 -4.90 -1.81 3.05
N LEU A 62 -5.46 -1.19 2.00
CA LEU A 62 -5.49 0.25 1.82
C LEU A 62 -6.91 0.81 1.84
N GLN A 63 -7.03 1.98 2.44
CA GLN A 63 -8.26 2.77 2.40
C GLN A 63 -7.99 4.08 1.66
N ALA A 64 -8.61 4.27 0.50
CA ALA A 64 -8.60 5.55 -0.21
C ALA A 64 -9.27 6.63 0.67
N ILE A 65 -8.58 7.74 0.85
CA ILE A 65 -9.06 8.89 1.63
C ILE A 65 -9.18 10.16 0.78
N ASP A 66 -8.42 10.24 -0.31
CA ASP A 66 -8.51 11.35 -1.28
C ASP A 66 -8.00 10.91 -2.66
N ARG A 67 -8.45 11.55 -3.74
CA ARG A 67 -8.04 11.26 -5.12
C ARG A 67 -7.14 12.37 -5.68
#